data_AF-A0A1E9BHA1-F1
#
_entry.id   AF-A0A1E9BHA1-F1
#
_cell.length_a   1.000
_cell.length_b   1.000
_cell.length_c   1.000
_cell.angle_alpha   90.00
_cell.angle_beta   90.00
_cell.angle_gamma   90.00
#
_symmetry.space_group_name_H-M   'P 1'
#
loop_
_entity.id
_entity.type
_entity.pdbx_description
1 polymer ?
#
loop_
_entity_poly.entity_id
_entity_poly.type
_entity_poly.pdbx_seq_one_letter_code
_entity_poly.pdbx_strand_id
1 'polypeptide(L)'
;MGIIISGIAIAFIINTLLAYGNVIKTNLSNDSWLNFWGSYSSGIFAVVVGYLAIIYSNRNSEKAILQQEKLLIRQQNIKKLDDYNNCLKNNLALLNIVDVMGITVGLDHQNISLSKSEICQMKGRIYAPDLQYRYVFEVDVQRQKTNLEKTYEECWIKARIGLSDLLDQELSFIERVNQNRYDIQIKENNMHRKNILLELSKQAVDIEKRKLFLQEIKDVNMELERLDKKIISYYDDVDKMTTSIKDFSLELNSTIKVLFDISLLLIKEKEAQFKLEK
;
A
#
# COMPACT_ATOMS: atom_id res chain seq x y z
N MET A 1 2.01 -29.45 49.53
CA MET A 1 1.71 -29.47 50.98
C MET A 1 1.19 -30.82 51.47
N GLY A 2 0.16 -31.41 50.85
CA GLY A 2 -0.42 -32.70 51.31
C GLY A 2 0.56 -33.88 51.40
N ILE A 3 1.51 -34.01 50.47
CA ILE A 3 2.52 -35.10 50.45
C ILE A 3 3.57 -34.96 51.55
N ILE A 4 3.94 -33.72 51.91
CA ILE A 4 4.92 -33.45 52.97
C ILE A 4 4.30 -33.75 54.34
N ILE A 5 3.06 -33.30 54.53
CA ILE A 5 2.29 -33.54 55.75
C ILE A 5 1.99 -35.04 55.91
N SER A 6 1.60 -35.73 54.84
CA SER A 6 1.37 -37.17 54.89
C SER A 6 2.66 -37.96 55.12
N GLY A 7 3.79 -37.55 54.53
CA GLY A 7 5.10 -38.16 54.79
C GLY A 7 5.53 -38.04 56.26
N ILE A 8 5.43 -36.84 56.83
CA ILE A 8 5.75 -36.61 58.25
C ILE A 8 4.77 -37.38 59.16
N ALA A 9 3.48 -37.45 58.80
CA ALA A 9 2.49 -38.21 59.57
C ALA A 9 2.75 -39.72 59.52
N ILE A 10 3.08 -40.28 58.35
CA ILE A 10 3.42 -41.70 58.19
C ILE A 10 4.70 -42.03 58.98
N ALA A 11 5.72 -41.17 58.91
CA ALA A 11 6.91 -41.27 59.74
C ALA A 11 6.59 -41.26 61.24
N PHE A 12 5.76 -40.33 61.69
CA PHE A 12 5.35 -40.22 63.09
C PHE A 12 4.56 -41.46 63.55
N ILE A 13 3.65 -41.97 62.72
CA ILE A 13 2.86 -43.19 62.98
C ILE A 13 3.77 -44.42 63.06
N ILE A 14 4.70 -44.60 62.12
CA ILE A 14 5.66 -45.72 62.14
C ILE A 14 6.57 -45.63 63.37
N ASN A 15 7.06 -44.44 63.71
CA ASN A 15 7.94 -44.25 64.87
C ASN A 15 7.20 -44.49 66.20
N THR A 16 5.95 -44.04 66.33
CA THR A 16 5.13 -44.31 67.53
C THR A 16 4.71 -45.77 67.65
N LEU A 17 4.38 -46.42 66.52
CA LEU A 17 4.08 -47.87 66.46
C LEU A 17 5.28 -48.77 66.74
N LEU A 18 6.52 -48.26 66.71
CA LEU A 18 7.74 -49.01 67.00
C LEU A 18 8.37 -48.65 68.36
N ALA A 19 8.29 -47.37 68.79
CA ALA A 19 8.90 -46.90 70.03
C ALA A 19 8.00 -47.06 71.26
N TYR A 20 6.67 -46.96 71.11
CA TYR A 20 5.72 -46.96 72.24
C TYR A 20 4.70 -48.09 72.19
N GLY A 21 4.37 -48.60 71.01
CA GLY A 21 3.53 -49.78 70.85
C GLY A 21 4.39 -51.00 70.54
N ASN A 22 4.44 -52.01 71.40
CA ASN A 22 5.12 -53.28 71.13
C ASN A 22 4.34 -54.15 70.11
N VAL A 23 3.79 -53.52 69.06
CA VAL A 23 2.79 -54.06 68.12
C VAL A 23 3.47 -54.73 66.92
N ILE A 24 4.71 -54.35 66.58
CA ILE A 24 5.52 -55.01 65.56
C ILE A 24 6.86 -55.44 66.18
N LYS A 25 7.06 -56.74 66.41
CA LYS A 25 8.37 -57.28 66.83
C LYS A 25 9.34 -57.17 65.65
N THR A 26 10.42 -56.40 65.82
CA THR A 26 11.46 -56.27 64.78
C THR A 26 12.82 -56.66 65.35
N ASN A 27 13.57 -57.47 64.59
CA ASN A 27 14.97 -57.86 64.87
C ASN A 27 15.96 -56.97 64.09
N LEU A 28 15.56 -55.74 63.75
CA LEU A 28 16.39 -54.83 62.94
C LEU A 28 17.53 -54.28 63.80
N SER A 29 18.76 -54.32 63.29
CA SER A 29 19.89 -53.66 63.94
C SER A 29 19.72 -52.14 63.89
N ASN A 30 20.30 -51.43 64.86
CA ASN A 30 20.28 -49.97 64.88
C ASN A 30 20.80 -49.36 63.57
N ASP A 31 21.79 -50.00 62.93
CA ASP A 31 22.33 -49.56 61.63
C ASP A 31 21.33 -49.70 60.48
N SER A 32 20.58 -50.80 60.42
CA SER A 32 19.51 -50.97 59.41
C SER A 32 18.38 -49.96 59.61
N TRP A 33 18.06 -49.62 60.87
CA TRP A 33 17.04 -48.64 61.18
C TRP A 33 17.47 -47.21 60.83
N LEU A 34 18.72 -46.86 61.13
CA LEU A 34 19.30 -45.56 60.82
C LEU A 34 19.44 -45.36 59.30
N ASN A 35 19.80 -46.41 58.56
CA ASN A 35 19.81 -46.41 57.10
C ASN A 35 18.41 -46.23 56.49
N PHE A 36 17.37 -46.85 57.08
CA PHE A 36 15.99 -46.65 56.65
C PHE A 36 15.57 -45.18 56.80
N TRP A 37 15.78 -44.57 57.96
CA TRP A 37 15.44 -43.15 58.19
C TRP A 37 16.30 -42.18 57.36
N GLY A 38 17.58 -42.50 57.15
CA GLY A 38 18.45 -41.74 56.24
C GLY A 38 17.93 -41.76 54.80
N SER A 39 17.55 -42.93 54.28
CA SER A 39 16.98 -43.05 52.94
C SER A 39 15.60 -42.38 52.82
N TYR A 40 14.73 -42.54 53.83
CA TYR A 40 13.39 -41.96 53.86
C TYR A 40 13.43 -40.42 53.93
N SER A 41 14.26 -39.87 54.82
CA SER A 41 14.45 -38.41 54.95
C SER A 41 15.05 -37.81 53.68
N SER A 42 15.99 -38.51 53.03
CA SER A 42 16.53 -38.08 51.74
C SER A 42 15.47 -38.04 50.63
N GLY A 43 14.55 -39.01 50.60
CA GLY A 43 13.45 -39.07 49.65
C GLY A 43 12.45 -37.93 49.84
N ILE A 44 12.05 -37.63 51.09
CA ILE A 44 11.21 -36.46 51.39
C ILE A 44 11.92 -35.17 50.99
N PHE A 45 13.21 -35.04 51.32
CA PHE A 45 13.99 -33.85 50.97
C PHE A 45 14.07 -33.65 49.45
N ALA A 46 14.30 -34.71 48.67
CA ALA A 46 14.31 -34.65 47.22
C ALA A 46 12.96 -34.18 46.64
N VAL A 47 11.83 -34.64 47.19
CA VAL A 47 10.48 -34.19 46.78
C VAL A 47 10.27 -32.72 47.13
N VAL A 48 10.70 -32.26 48.31
CA VAL A 48 10.60 -30.85 48.72
C VAL A 48 11.43 -29.95 47.81
N VAL A 49 12.69 -30.31 47.55
CA VAL A 49 13.59 -29.56 46.67
C VAL A 49 13.05 -29.54 45.24
N GLY A 50 12.57 -30.68 44.72
CA GLY A 50 11.93 -30.76 43.40
C GLY A 50 10.69 -29.87 43.29
N TYR A 51 9.84 -29.87 44.32
CA TYR A 51 8.65 -29.00 44.38
C TYR A 51 9.03 -27.51 44.39
N LEU A 52 10.03 -27.12 45.20
CA LEU A 52 10.54 -25.75 45.24
C LEU A 52 11.17 -25.35 43.89
N ALA A 53 11.92 -26.25 43.25
CA ALA A 53 12.51 -26.00 41.93
C ALA A 53 11.42 -25.78 40.86
N ILE A 54 10.34 -26.55 40.87
CA ILE A 54 9.19 -26.35 39.97
C ILE A 54 8.52 -25.00 40.23
N ILE A 55 8.26 -24.64 41.49
CA ILE A 55 7.67 -23.32 41.81
C ILE A 55 8.56 -22.18 41.35
N TYR A 56 9.87 -22.27 41.65
CA TYR A 56 10.82 -21.23 41.28
C TYR A 56 10.95 -21.10 39.76
N SER A 57 11.03 -22.24 39.06
CA SER A 57 11.05 -22.30 37.60
C SER A 57 9.78 -21.68 37.01
N ASN A 58 8.60 -22.04 37.50
CA ASN A 58 7.33 -21.49 37.02
C ASN A 58 7.26 -19.97 37.20
N ARG A 59 7.69 -19.46 38.37
CA ARG A 59 7.71 -18.02 38.65
C ARG A 59 8.72 -17.28 37.76
N ASN A 60 9.84 -17.91 37.43
CA ASN A 60 10.83 -17.32 36.51
C ASN A 60 10.31 -17.33 35.06
N SER A 61 9.67 -18.42 34.63
CA SER A 61 9.02 -18.52 33.32
C SER A 61 7.91 -17.48 33.15
N GLU A 62 7.09 -17.26 34.18
CA GLU A 62 6.03 -16.24 34.16
C GLU A 62 6.60 -14.83 33.95
N LYS A 63 7.68 -14.49 34.66
CA LYS A 63 8.40 -13.21 34.46
C LYS A 63 8.96 -13.09 33.03
N ALA A 64 9.52 -14.17 32.50
CA ALA A 64 10.06 -14.18 31.14
C ALA A 64 8.96 -13.99 30.08
N ILE A 65 7.80 -14.64 30.25
CA ILE A 65 6.63 -14.49 29.38
C ILE A 65 6.12 -13.06 29.40
N LEU A 66 5.95 -12.46 30.59
CA LEU A 66 5.52 -11.07 30.73
C LEU A 66 6.50 -10.09 30.07
N GLN A 67 7.81 -10.37 30.15
CA GLN A 67 8.81 -9.54 29.48
C GLN A 67 8.76 -9.70 27.95
N GLN A 68 8.55 -10.91 27.45
CA GLN A 68 8.37 -11.18 26.01
C GLN A 68 7.11 -10.51 25.47
N GLU A 69 6.00 -10.56 26.20
CA GLU A 69 4.74 -9.90 25.82
C GLU A 69 4.92 -8.38 25.69
N LYS A 70 5.59 -7.74 26.66
CA LYS A 70 5.93 -6.30 26.58
C LYS A 70 6.80 -5.97 25.37
N LEU A 71 7.77 -6.82 25.05
CA LEU A 71 8.62 -6.64 23.87
C LEU A 71 7.81 -6.79 22.57
N LEU A 72 6.89 -7.76 22.53
CA LEU A 72 6.05 -8.03 21.37
C LEU A 72 5.07 -6.87 21.11
N ILE A 73 4.40 -6.35 22.14
CA ILE A 73 3.54 -5.16 22.03
C ILE A 73 4.36 -3.97 21.51
N ARG A 74 5.56 -3.75 22.05
CA ARG A 74 6.45 -2.68 21.58
C ARG A 74 6.84 -2.85 20.11
N GLN A 75 7.15 -4.07 19.68
CA GLN A 75 7.46 -4.35 18.27
C GLN A 75 6.25 -4.13 17.36
N GLN A 76 5.05 -4.54 17.79
CA GLN A 76 3.80 -4.28 17.07
C GLN A 76 3.53 -2.79 16.91
N ASN A 77 3.71 -1.99 17.97
CA ASN A 77 3.54 -0.54 17.91
C ASN A 77 4.55 0.13 16.97
N ILE A 78 5.82 -0.28 17.01
CA ILE A 78 6.85 0.22 16.07
C ILE A 78 6.45 -0.12 14.64
N LYS A 79 6.00 -1.35 14.39
CA LYS A 79 5.57 -1.77 13.04
C LYS A 79 4.37 -0.98 12.55
N LYS A 80 3.35 -0.75 13.39
CA LYS A 80 2.19 0.09 13.05
C LYS A 80 2.60 1.50 12.66
N LEU A 81 3.54 2.10 13.40
CA LEU A 81 4.08 3.42 13.08
C LEU A 81 4.87 3.42 11.76
N ASP A 82 5.67 2.39 11.51
CA ASP A 82 6.41 2.25 10.25
C ASP A 82 5.45 2.09 9.05
N ASP A 83 4.44 1.24 9.16
CA ASP A 83 3.39 1.04 8.16
C ASP A 83 2.63 2.36 7.87
N TYR A 84 2.36 3.15 8.92
CA TYR A 84 1.75 4.48 8.82
C TYR A 84 2.63 5.47 8.06
N ASN A 85 3.91 5.57 8.42
CA ASN A 85 4.87 6.46 7.77
C ASN A 85 5.11 6.06 6.31
N ASN A 86 5.21 4.76 6.04
CA ASN A 86 5.36 4.22 4.69
C ASN A 86 4.13 4.52 3.83
N CYS A 87 2.92 4.43 4.40
CA CYS A 87 1.69 4.82 3.71
C CYS A 87 1.72 6.30 3.28
N LEU A 88 2.05 7.20 4.20
CA LEU A 88 2.15 8.64 3.89
C LEU A 88 3.20 8.92 2.82
N LYS A 89 4.37 8.26 2.92
CA LYS A 89 5.44 8.37 1.93
C LYS A 89 5.00 7.88 0.55
N ASN A 90 4.30 6.76 0.48
CA ASN A 90 3.80 6.20 -0.79
C ASN A 90 2.76 7.13 -1.43
N ASN A 91 1.87 7.72 -0.63
CA ASN A 91 0.91 8.72 -1.10
C ASN A 91 1.60 9.94 -1.72
N LEU A 92 2.66 10.44 -1.07
CA LEU A 92 3.43 11.57 -1.59
C LEU A 92 4.26 11.20 -2.83
N ALA A 93 4.80 9.99 -2.88
CA ALA A 93 5.54 9.51 -4.04
C ALA A 93 4.65 9.37 -5.29
N LEU A 94 3.39 8.93 -5.12
CA LEU A 94 2.40 8.91 -6.20
C LEU A 94 2.14 10.31 -6.77
N LEU A 95 2.14 11.32 -5.90
CA LEU A 95 1.83 12.70 -6.22
C LEU A 95 3.06 13.50 -6.69
N ASN A 96 4.15 12.83 -7.09
CA ASN A 96 5.30 13.54 -7.66
C ASN A 96 4.95 14.13 -9.04
N ILE A 97 4.50 15.39 -9.05
CA ILE A 97 4.05 16.11 -10.25
C ILE A 97 5.12 16.18 -11.34
N VAL A 98 6.40 16.17 -10.98
CA VAL A 98 7.49 16.22 -11.97
C VAL A 98 7.44 14.99 -12.89
N ASP A 99 7.15 13.82 -12.33
CA ASP A 99 7.02 12.59 -13.10
C ASP A 99 5.75 12.58 -13.95
N VAL A 100 4.69 13.26 -13.51
CA VAL A 100 3.42 13.38 -14.25
C VAL A 100 3.58 14.35 -15.43
N MET A 101 4.01 15.60 -15.17
CA MET A 101 4.23 16.59 -16.23
C MET A 101 5.34 16.19 -17.22
N GLY A 102 6.32 15.41 -16.77
CA GLY A 102 7.40 14.89 -17.61
C GLY A 102 6.87 14.10 -18.82
N ILE A 103 5.70 13.48 -18.71
CA ILE A 103 5.08 12.69 -19.79
C ILE A 103 4.59 13.62 -20.92
N THR A 104 3.97 14.76 -20.58
CA THR A 104 3.47 15.71 -21.58
C THR A 104 4.57 16.59 -22.17
N VAL A 105 5.55 17.01 -21.36
CA VAL A 105 6.69 17.82 -21.81
C VAL A 105 7.69 17.00 -22.64
N GLY A 106 7.80 15.70 -22.35
CA GLY A 106 8.67 14.75 -23.05
C GLY A 106 8.00 14.02 -24.21
N LEU A 107 6.88 14.51 -24.73
CA LEU A 107 6.13 13.85 -25.80
C LEU A 107 7.00 13.67 -27.06
N ASP A 108 7.49 12.46 -27.23
CA ASP A 108 8.13 12.04 -28.47
C ASP A 108 7.03 11.77 -29.50
N HIS A 109 6.93 12.65 -30.51
CA HIS A 109 6.00 12.48 -31.63
C HIS A 109 6.20 11.15 -32.38
N GLN A 110 7.35 10.48 -32.22
CA GLN A 110 7.61 9.15 -32.76
C GLN A 110 7.04 8.01 -31.90
N ASN A 111 6.87 8.22 -30.59
CA ASN A 111 6.46 7.19 -29.61
C ASN A 111 5.25 7.59 -28.73
N ILE A 112 4.24 8.23 -29.34
CA ILE A 112 2.96 8.61 -28.71
C ILE A 112 2.31 7.43 -27.95
N SER A 113 2.48 6.20 -28.42
CA SER A 113 1.97 4.98 -27.77
C SER A 113 2.61 4.71 -26.41
N LEU A 114 3.92 5.01 -26.25
CA LEU A 114 4.62 4.87 -24.97
C LEU A 114 4.06 5.86 -23.95
N SER A 115 3.96 7.14 -24.32
CA SER A 115 3.38 8.18 -23.44
C SER A 115 1.94 7.84 -23.03
N LYS A 116 1.10 7.35 -23.95
CA LYS A 116 -0.25 6.85 -23.62
C LYS A 116 -0.21 5.69 -22.61
N SER A 117 0.69 4.73 -22.81
CA SER A 117 0.85 3.60 -21.90
C SER A 117 1.32 4.03 -20.50
N GLU A 118 2.23 5.00 -20.41
CA GLU A 118 2.72 5.55 -19.14
C GLU A 118 1.62 6.22 -18.33
N ILE A 119 0.78 7.06 -18.98
CA ILE A 119 -0.39 7.68 -18.33
C ILE A 119 -1.36 6.60 -17.82
N CYS A 120 -1.69 5.60 -18.65
CA CYS A 120 -2.58 4.52 -18.24
C CYS A 120 -2.01 3.73 -17.06
N GLN A 121 -0.70 3.48 -17.05
CA GLN A 121 -0.03 2.82 -15.94
C GLN A 121 -0.10 3.68 -14.66
N MET A 122 0.11 5.00 -14.77
CA MET A 122 0.02 5.91 -13.63
C MET A 122 -1.40 5.94 -13.05
N LYS A 123 -2.43 5.99 -13.89
CA LYS A 123 -3.83 5.86 -13.45
C LYS A 123 -4.07 4.56 -12.69
N GLY A 124 -3.52 3.45 -13.18
CA GLY A 124 -3.57 2.16 -12.47
C GLY A 124 -2.83 2.16 -11.13
N ARG A 125 -1.73 2.92 -11.02
CA ARG A 125 -0.95 3.02 -9.77
C ARG A 125 -1.70 3.77 -8.67
N ILE A 126 -2.67 4.63 -8.98
CA ILE A 126 -3.44 5.37 -7.96
C ILE A 126 -4.16 4.44 -6.97
N TYR A 127 -4.65 3.29 -7.44
CA TYR A 127 -5.45 2.38 -6.63
C TYR A 127 -4.67 1.74 -5.47
N ALA A 128 -3.38 1.44 -5.66
CA ALA A 128 -2.60 0.73 -4.65
C ALA A 128 -2.34 1.58 -3.39
N PRO A 129 -1.84 2.83 -3.49
CA PRO A 129 -1.72 3.74 -2.34
C PRO A 129 -3.08 4.06 -1.71
N ASP A 130 -4.14 4.20 -2.50
CA ASP A 130 -5.49 4.45 -1.96
C ASP A 130 -6.00 3.29 -1.09
N LEU A 131 -5.80 2.05 -1.55
CA LEU A 131 -6.16 0.86 -0.77
C LEU A 131 -5.30 0.74 0.49
N GLN A 132 -3.99 0.99 0.38
CA GLN A 132 -3.09 1.01 1.53
C GLN A 132 -3.53 2.06 2.56
N TYR A 133 -3.87 3.26 2.10
CA TYR A 133 -4.39 4.34 2.94
C TYR A 133 -5.64 3.91 3.70
N ARG A 134 -6.64 3.36 2.99
CA ARG A 134 -7.89 2.91 3.63
C ARG A 134 -7.65 1.86 4.70
N TYR A 135 -6.72 0.93 4.45
CA TYR A 135 -6.35 -0.11 5.41
C TYR A 135 -5.61 0.47 6.63
N VAL A 136 -4.55 1.24 6.41
CA VAL A 136 -3.65 1.74 7.47
C VAL A 136 -4.32 2.82 8.33
N PHE A 137 -5.12 3.69 7.72
CA PHE A 137 -5.89 4.70 8.45
C PHE A 137 -7.22 4.19 8.97
N GLU A 138 -7.56 2.93 8.66
CA GLU A 138 -8.83 2.30 9.05
C GLU A 138 -10.02 3.17 8.66
N VAL A 139 -10.00 3.69 7.43
CA VAL A 139 -10.95 4.72 6.95
C VAL A 139 -12.40 4.26 7.06
N ASP A 140 -12.63 2.97 6.77
CA ASP A 140 -13.95 2.32 6.76
C ASP A 140 -14.37 1.79 8.14
N VAL A 141 -13.50 1.88 9.16
CA VAL A 141 -13.80 1.44 10.52
C VAL A 141 -14.45 2.58 11.30
N GLN A 142 -15.51 2.28 12.04
CA GLN A 142 -16.16 3.26 12.91
C GLN A 142 -15.29 3.52 14.16
N ARG A 143 -14.35 4.45 14.03
CA ARG A 143 -13.53 4.99 15.13
C ARG A 143 -13.57 6.51 15.15
N GLN A 144 -13.27 7.08 16.31
CA GLN A 144 -13.11 8.54 16.43
C GLN A 144 -11.81 8.96 15.76
N LYS A 145 -11.93 9.61 14.58
CA LYS A 145 -10.80 10.20 13.86
C LYS A 145 -10.42 11.55 14.46
N THR A 146 -9.12 11.84 14.53
CA THR A 146 -8.64 13.17 14.96
C THR A 146 -8.99 14.22 13.91
N ASN A 147 -9.06 15.49 14.30
CA ASN A 147 -9.30 16.57 13.32
C ASN A 147 -8.25 16.56 12.21
N LEU A 148 -7.01 16.25 12.56
CA LEU A 148 -5.88 16.21 11.63
C LEU A 148 -6.01 15.04 10.63
N GLU A 149 -6.49 13.88 11.09
CA GLU A 149 -6.82 12.75 10.20
C GLU A 149 -7.94 13.10 9.21
N LYS A 150 -8.97 13.84 9.65
CA LYS A 150 -10.06 14.27 8.75
C LYS A 150 -9.58 15.27 7.71
N THR A 151 -8.79 16.27 8.11
CA THR A 151 -8.21 17.25 7.19
C THR A 151 -7.27 16.57 6.19
N TYR A 152 -6.49 15.59 6.65
CA TYR A 152 -5.68 14.78 5.75
C TYR A 152 -6.52 14.00 4.75
N GLU A 153 -7.61 13.36 5.20
CA GLU A 153 -8.51 12.58 4.34
C GLU A 153 -9.12 13.44 3.22
N GLU A 154 -9.64 14.63 3.56
CA GLU A 154 -10.18 15.58 2.59
C GLU A 154 -9.12 16.03 1.58
N CYS A 155 -7.91 16.36 2.06
CA CYS A 155 -6.80 16.79 1.22
C CYS A 155 -6.31 15.65 0.31
N TRP A 156 -6.22 14.42 0.83
CA TRP A 156 -5.83 13.22 0.09
C TRP A 156 -6.83 12.92 -1.03
N ILE A 157 -8.13 12.96 -0.73
CA ILE A 157 -9.19 12.76 -1.74
C ILE A 157 -9.07 13.82 -2.84
N LYS A 158 -8.91 15.10 -2.46
CA LYS A 158 -8.75 16.21 -3.42
C LYS A 158 -7.51 16.01 -4.30
N ALA A 159 -6.36 15.70 -3.72
CA ALA A 159 -5.12 15.50 -4.45
C ALA A 159 -5.19 14.29 -5.40
N ARG A 160 -5.81 13.18 -4.96
CA ARG A 160 -5.98 11.97 -5.75
C ARG A 160 -6.92 12.18 -6.94
N ILE A 161 -8.05 12.85 -6.73
CA ILE A 161 -8.99 13.20 -7.80
C ILE A 161 -8.30 14.14 -8.78
N GLY A 162 -7.64 15.19 -8.28
CA GLY A 162 -6.88 16.11 -9.12
C GLY A 162 -5.80 15.39 -9.95
N LEU A 163 -5.05 14.45 -9.38
CA LEU A 163 -4.09 13.66 -10.16
C LEU A 163 -4.78 12.88 -11.29
N SER A 164 -5.91 12.23 -11.02
CA SER A 164 -6.67 11.51 -12.05
C SER A 164 -7.14 12.44 -13.16
N ASP A 165 -7.68 13.61 -12.81
CA ASP A 165 -8.18 14.60 -13.76
C ASP A 165 -7.05 15.18 -14.62
N LEU A 166 -5.87 15.44 -14.03
CA LEU A 166 -4.68 15.88 -14.74
C LEU A 166 -4.26 14.83 -15.78
N LEU A 167 -4.17 13.55 -15.37
CA LEU A 167 -3.82 12.45 -16.27
C LEU A 167 -4.84 12.29 -17.42
N ASP A 168 -6.12 12.57 -17.19
CA ASP A 168 -7.15 12.58 -18.25
C ASP A 168 -6.96 13.75 -19.23
N GLN A 169 -6.57 14.93 -18.74
CA GLN A 169 -6.21 16.06 -19.62
C GLN A 169 -4.98 15.75 -20.47
N GLU A 170 -3.93 15.16 -19.87
CA GLU A 170 -2.74 14.74 -20.59
C GLU A 170 -3.06 13.67 -21.64
N LEU A 171 -3.94 12.71 -21.33
CA LEU A 171 -4.38 11.71 -22.30
C LEU A 171 -5.14 12.35 -23.47
N SER A 172 -6.04 13.29 -23.19
CA SER A 172 -6.78 14.03 -24.21
C SER A 172 -5.84 14.82 -25.12
N PHE A 173 -4.80 15.44 -24.54
CA PHE A 173 -3.76 16.14 -25.30
C PHE A 173 -3.02 15.21 -26.27
N ILE A 174 -2.56 14.05 -25.78
CA ILE A 174 -1.90 13.03 -26.60
C ILE A 174 -2.80 12.56 -27.73
N GLU A 175 -4.09 12.35 -27.45
CA GLU A 175 -5.06 11.95 -28.45
C GLU A 175 -5.26 13.02 -29.52
N ARG A 176 -5.28 14.30 -29.15
CA ARG A 176 -5.38 15.40 -30.12
C ARG A 176 -4.15 15.48 -31.02
N VAL A 177 -2.95 15.33 -30.46
CA VAL A 177 -1.69 15.26 -31.21
C VAL A 177 -1.70 14.09 -32.19
N ASN A 178 -2.15 12.93 -31.75
CA ASN A 178 -2.24 11.73 -32.58
C ASN A 178 -3.28 11.89 -33.71
N GLN A 179 -4.44 12.46 -33.41
CA GLN A 179 -5.47 12.77 -34.41
C GLN A 179 -4.93 13.70 -35.51
N ASN A 180 -4.20 14.75 -35.14
CA ASN A 180 -3.62 15.66 -36.13
C ASN A 180 -2.61 14.96 -37.05
N ARG A 181 -1.81 14.02 -36.51
CA ARG A 181 -0.91 13.19 -37.33
C ARG A 181 -1.68 12.36 -38.37
N TYR A 182 -2.81 11.76 -37.98
CA TYR A 182 -3.67 11.03 -38.91
C TYR A 182 -4.36 11.95 -39.92
N ASP A 183 -4.84 13.12 -39.49
CA ASP A 183 -5.49 14.09 -40.38
C ASP A 183 -4.53 14.55 -41.49
N ILE A 184 -3.25 14.80 -41.16
CA ILE A 184 -2.19 15.14 -42.13
C ILE A 184 -1.97 13.99 -43.12
N GLN A 185 -1.82 12.75 -42.62
CA GLN A 185 -1.62 11.58 -43.48
C GLN A 185 -2.80 11.33 -44.43
N ILE A 186 -4.03 11.48 -43.94
CA ILE A 186 -5.24 11.34 -44.77
C ILE A 186 -5.28 12.45 -45.83
N LYS A 187 -4.91 13.68 -45.48
CA LYS A 187 -4.82 14.80 -46.41
C LYS A 187 -3.82 14.52 -47.54
N GLU A 188 -2.63 14.00 -47.22
CA GLU A 188 -1.62 13.62 -48.22
C GLU A 188 -2.15 12.53 -49.16
N ASN A 189 -2.78 11.49 -48.62
CA ASN A 189 -3.39 10.41 -49.41
C ASN A 189 -4.51 10.94 -50.33
N ASN A 190 -5.37 11.83 -49.83
CA ASN A 190 -6.45 12.44 -50.61
C ASN A 190 -5.90 13.37 -51.71
N MET A 191 -4.81 14.10 -51.45
CA MET A 191 -4.12 14.89 -52.46
C MET A 191 -3.54 14.00 -53.56
N HIS A 192 -2.91 12.89 -53.21
CA HIS A 192 -2.41 11.92 -54.20
C HIS A 192 -3.55 11.32 -55.04
N ARG A 193 -4.63 10.88 -54.38
CA ARG A 193 -5.84 10.37 -55.07
C ARG A 193 -6.42 11.41 -56.02
N LYS A 194 -6.54 12.67 -55.60
CA LYS A 194 -7.01 13.78 -56.43
C LYS A 194 -6.15 13.94 -57.69
N ASN A 195 -4.82 13.87 -57.57
CA ASN A 195 -3.91 14.00 -58.70
C ASN A 195 -4.10 12.86 -59.72
N ILE A 196 -4.24 11.61 -59.24
CA ILE A 196 -4.53 10.46 -60.10
C ILE A 196 -5.88 10.64 -60.82
N LEU A 197 -6.93 11.03 -60.09
CA LEU A 197 -8.25 11.27 -60.69
C LEU A 197 -8.21 12.38 -61.74
N LEU A 198 -7.42 13.44 -61.51
CA LEU A 198 -7.21 14.51 -62.48
C LEU A 198 -6.54 13.99 -63.76
N GLU A 199 -5.51 13.15 -63.65
CA GLU A 199 -4.85 12.54 -64.80
C GLU A 199 -5.79 11.61 -65.59
N LEU A 200 -6.52 10.74 -64.89
CA LEU A 200 -7.51 9.85 -65.50
C LEU A 200 -8.62 10.63 -66.22
N SER A 201 -9.10 11.73 -65.63
CA SER A 201 -10.11 12.60 -66.24
C SER A 201 -9.61 13.31 -67.52
N LYS A 202 -8.30 13.55 -67.64
CA LYS A 202 -7.68 14.12 -68.84
C LYS A 202 -7.55 13.09 -69.96
N GLN A 203 -7.30 11.83 -69.60
CA GLN A 203 -7.13 10.71 -70.53
C GLN A 203 -8.45 10.05 -70.95
N ALA A 204 -9.54 10.26 -70.21
CA ALA A 204 -10.85 9.69 -70.49
C ALA A 204 -11.46 10.24 -71.80
N VAL A 205 -11.63 9.36 -72.78
CA VAL A 205 -12.33 9.65 -74.04
C VAL A 205 -13.86 9.61 -73.87
N ASP A 206 -14.34 8.77 -72.96
CA ASP A 206 -15.76 8.62 -72.64
C ASP A 206 -16.26 9.75 -71.72
N ILE A 207 -17.32 10.44 -72.16
CA ILE A 207 -17.92 11.59 -71.49
C ILE A 207 -18.55 11.17 -70.15
N GLU A 208 -19.15 9.99 -70.04
CA GLU A 208 -19.78 9.54 -68.79
C GLU A 208 -18.73 9.20 -67.73
N LYS A 209 -17.69 8.44 -68.09
CA LYS A 209 -16.53 8.22 -67.19
C LYS A 209 -15.87 9.52 -66.76
N ARG A 210 -15.74 10.50 -67.67
CA ARG A 210 -15.17 11.80 -67.35
C ARG A 210 -16.02 12.57 -66.33
N LYS A 211 -17.35 12.55 -66.46
CA LYS A 211 -18.27 13.14 -65.47
C LYS A 211 -18.13 12.47 -64.10
N LEU A 212 -17.99 11.14 -64.08
CA LEU A 212 -17.84 10.38 -62.84
C LEU A 212 -16.53 10.74 -62.10
N PHE A 213 -15.41 10.85 -62.82
CA PHE A 213 -14.14 11.32 -62.24
C PHE A 213 -14.22 12.76 -61.72
N LEU A 214 -14.90 13.66 -62.44
CA LEU A 214 -15.07 15.05 -62.00
C LEU A 214 -15.94 15.15 -60.72
N GLN A 215 -16.93 14.27 -60.58
CA GLN A 215 -17.73 14.19 -59.36
C GLN A 215 -16.88 13.69 -58.18
N GLU A 216 -16.08 12.63 -58.35
CA GLU A 216 -15.18 12.15 -57.30
C GLU A 216 -14.14 13.21 -56.90
N ILE A 217 -13.59 13.97 -57.86
CA ILE A 217 -12.67 15.09 -57.57
C ILE A 217 -13.35 16.14 -56.69
N LYS A 218 -14.62 16.45 -56.97
CA LYS A 218 -15.40 17.38 -56.15
C LYS A 218 -15.54 16.86 -54.72
N ASP A 219 -15.85 15.58 -54.55
CA ASP A 219 -16.00 14.95 -53.23
C ASP A 219 -14.67 14.97 -52.46
N VAL A 220 -13.56 14.64 -53.12
CA VAL A 220 -12.22 14.71 -52.52
C VAL A 220 -11.85 16.14 -52.13
N ASN A 221 -12.22 17.16 -52.91
CA ASN A 221 -11.99 18.56 -52.52
C ASN A 221 -12.76 18.96 -51.27
N MET A 222 -14.02 18.53 -51.13
CA MET A 222 -14.79 18.80 -49.91
C MET A 222 -14.15 18.16 -48.67
N GLU A 223 -13.61 16.95 -48.79
CA GLU A 223 -12.88 16.30 -47.71
C GLU A 223 -11.55 16.99 -47.38
N LEU A 224 -10.81 17.46 -48.39
CA LEU A 224 -9.59 18.25 -48.19
C LEU A 224 -9.87 19.56 -47.44
N GLU A 225 -10.93 20.30 -47.81
CA GLU A 225 -11.34 21.52 -47.10
C GLU A 225 -11.72 21.25 -45.64
N ARG A 226 -12.36 20.10 -45.35
CA ARG A 226 -12.69 19.67 -43.99
C ARG A 226 -11.42 19.37 -43.18
N LEU A 227 -10.47 18.65 -43.77
CA LEU A 227 -9.18 18.33 -43.13
C LEU A 227 -8.36 19.59 -42.87
N ASP A 228 -8.34 20.54 -43.81
CA ASP A 228 -7.64 21.82 -43.62
C ASP A 228 -8.15 22.59 -42.42
N LYS A 229 -9.47 22.66 -42.22
CA LYS A 229 -10.06 23.31 -41.03
C LYS A 229 -9.61 22.64 -39.72
N LYS A 230 -9.57 21.30 -39.68
CA LYS A 230 -9.14 20.53 -38.50
C LYS A 230 -7.65 20.69 -38.18
N ILE A 231 -6.81 20.74 -39.22
CA ILE A 231 -5.35 20.93 -39.07
C ILE A 231 -5.05 22.38 -38.66
N ILE A 232 -5.79 23.36 -39.17
CA ILE A 232 -5.63 24.76 -38.76
C ILE A 232 -6.02 24.95 -37.30
N SER A 233 -7.11 24.32 -36.83
CA SER A 233 -7.53 24.45 -35.43
C SER A 233 -6.58 23.78 -34.43
N TYR A 234 -5.76 22.83 -34.89
CA TYR A 234 -4.85 22.05 -34.03
C TYR A 234 -3.93 22.91 -33.16
N TYR A 235 -3.32 23.96 -33.73
CA TYR A 235 -2.37 24.77 -32.97
C TYR A 235 -3.04 25.53 -31.81
N ASP A 236 -4.25 26.04 -32.04
CA ASP A 236 -5.05 26.72 -31.01
C ASP A 236 -5.54 25.72 -29.96
N ASP A 237 -5.97 24.52 -30.38
CA ASP A 237 -6.37 23.44 -29.46
C ASP A 237 -5.20 23.03 -28.54
N VAL A 238 -4.01 22.82 -29.12
CA VAL A 238 -2.80 22.42 -28.39
C VAL A 238 -2.35 23.50 -27.40
N ASP A 239 -2.38 24.78 -27.80
CA ASP A 239 -1.99 25.88 -26.92
C ASP A 239 -2.93 26.00 -25.71
N LYS A 240 -4.25 25.89 -25.96
CA LYS A 240 -5.27 25.87 -24.90
C LYS A 240 -5.11 24.69 -23.95
N MET A 241 -4.92 23.49 -24.49
CA MET A 241 -4.74 22.28 -23.68
C MET A 241 -3.45 22.33 -22.86
N THR A 242 -2.35 22.82 -23.46
CA THR A 242 -1.07 22.96 -22.75
C THR A 242 -1.17 23.95 -21.60
N THR A 243 -1.87 25.08 -21.82
CA THR A 243 -2.12 26.07 -20.77
C THR A 243 -2.99 25.50 -19.66
N SER A 244 -4.07 24.80 -20.00
CA SER A 244 -4.95 24.11 -19.05
C SER A 244 -4.19 23.11 -18.18
N ILE A 245 -3.38 22.23 -18.79
CA ILE A 245 -2.57 21.23 -18.08
C ILE A 245 -1.60 21.91 -17.11
N LYS A 246 -0.96 22.99 -17.54
CA LYS A 246 -0.02 23.76 -16.71
C LYS A 246 -0.72 24.39 -15.51
N ASP A 247 -1.84 25.07 -15.72
CA ASP A 247 -2.58 25.75 -14.66
C ASP A 247 -3.12 24.73 -13.65
N PHE A 248 -3.67 23.62 -14.14
CA PHE A 248 -4.17 22.53 -13.30
C PHE A 248 -3.05 21.87 -12.49
N SER A 249 -1.88 21.68 -13.09
CA SER A 249 -0.71 21.15 -12.40
C SER A 249 -0.22 22.07 -11.27
N LEU A 250 -0.24 23.39 -11.48
CA LEU A 250 0.09 24.37 -10.44
C LEU A 250 -0.90 24.31 -9.27
N GLU A 251 -2.20 24.18 -9.56
CA GLU A 251 -3.22 24.01 -8.53
C GLU A 251 -3.02 22.71 -7.74
N LEU A 252 -2.79 21.59 -8.44
CA LEU A 252 -2.53 20.30 -7.81
C LEU A 252 -1.29 20.36 -6.92
N ASN A 253 -0.22 21.04 -7.37
CA ASN A 253 1.01 21.21 -6.59
C ASN A 253 0.76 21.97 -5.28
N SER A 254 -0.10 22.99 -5.31
CA SER A 254 -0.49 23.70 -4.09
C SER A 254 -1.19 22.77 -3.09
N THR A 255 -2.05 21.87 -3.58
CA THR A 255 -2.75 20.88 -2.76
C THR A 255 -1.77 19.85 -2.17
N ILE A 256 -0.79 19.40 -2.96
CA ILE A 256 0.21 18.43 -2.50
C ILE A 256 1.12 19.01 -1.43
N LYS A 257 1.48 20.30 -1.50
CA LYS A 257 2.24 20.96 -0.44
C LYS A 257 1.49 20.95 0.89
N VAL A 258 0.19 21.25 0.85
CA VAL A 258 -0.66 21.18 2.05
C VAL A 258 -0.73 19.74 2.57
N LEU A 259 -0.89 18.75 1.68
CA LEU A 259 -0.89 17.34 2.05
C LEU A 259 0.44 16.93 2.72
N PHE A 260 1.58 17.41 2.20
CA PHE A 260 2.90 17.15 2.75
C PHE A 260 3.03 17.71 4.18
N ASP A 261 2.61 18.96 4.40
CA ASP A 261 2.67 19.60 5.71
C ASP A 261 1.80 18.86 6.74
N ILE A 262 0.57 18.49 6.34
CA ILE A 262 -0.33 17.69 7.19
C ILE A 262 0.27 16.30 7.46
N SER A 263 0.90 15.67 6.46
CA SER A 263 1.58 14.37 6.65
C SER A 263 2.63 14.45 7.76
N LEU A 264 3.45 15.49 7.77
CA LEU A 264 4.47 15.69 8.81
C LEU A 264 3.85 15.87 10.20
N LEU A 265 2.71 16.58 10.29
CA LEU A 265 1.98 16.76 11.54
C LEU A 265 1.38 15.44 12.04
N LEU A 266 0.82 14.62 11.15
CA LEU A 266 0.29 13.28 11.49
C LEU A 266 1.38 12.36 12.03
N ILE A 267 2.56 12.35 11.41
CA ILE A 267 3.70 11.55 11.89
C ILE A 267 4.04 11.93 13.33
N LYS A 268 4.15 13.24 13.61
CA LYS A 268 4.43 13.75 14.97
C LYS A 268 3.33 13.38 15.97
N GLU A 269 2.06 13.46 15.57
CA GLU A 269 0.91 13.09 16.40
C GLU A 269 0.96 11.60 16.76
N LYS A 270 1.17 10.72 15.78
CA LYS A 270 1.26 9.27 16.00
C LYS A 270 2.49 8.91 16.83
N GLU A 271 3.66 9.50 16.57
CA GLU A 271 4.85 9.29 17.39
C GLU A 271 4.65 9.68 18.86
N ALA A 272 3.91 10.76 19.12
CA ALA A 272 3.58 11.19 20.47
C ALA A 272 2.63 10.20 21.17
N GLN A 273 1.60 9.72 20.46
CA GLN A 273 0.68 8.69 20.97
C GLN A 273 1.44 7.42 21.41
N PHE A 274 2.35 6.90 20.58
CA PHE A 274 3.13 5.71 20.92
C PHE A 274 4.21 5.93 21.99
N LYS A 275 4.65 7.17 22.23
CA LYS A 275 5.57 7.50 23.34
C LYS A 275 4.84 7.58 24.69
N LEU A 276 3.55 7.93 24.69
CA LEU A 276 2.71 8.00 25.90
C LEU A 276 2.21 6.63 26.37
N GLU A 277 2.25 5.60 25.51
CA GLU A 277 1.91 4.20 25.85
C GLU A 277 3.06 3.42 26.55
N LYS A 278 4.16 4.09 26.91
CA LYS A 278 5.28 3.52 27.69
C LYS A 278 5.09 3.68 29.19
#